data_AF-A0A4S8R9J5-F1
#
_entry.id   AF-A0A4S8R9J5-F1
#
_cell.length_a   1.000
_cell.length_b   1.000
_cell.length_c   1.000
_cell.angle_alpha   90.00
_cell.angle_beta   90.00
_cell.angle_gamma   90.00
#
_symmetry.space_group_name_H-M   'P 1'
#
loop_
_entity.id
_entity.type
_entity.pdbx_description
1 polymer ?
#
loop_
_entity_poly.entity_id
_entity_poly.type
_entity_poly.pdbx_seq_one_letter_code
_entity_poly.pdbx_strand_id
1 'polypeptide(L)'
;MKPDLLPVLRTTHPKDERITHFIFDFDCTITMKDTSQLIADTAIAYHLANAKDFTIVWQKIVTAYDAEYSAHIEGYEPKWDTLEGIVERQRSQKELETRSINRISISGIFAGIPKKEWEAAGARAVLEGKLVIREGFREIIDEIERRKGSWGVVSVSFSKDFIRGALEQFLGYFIEAPIVANSPDEAGILRGPEWGWEAGLNTTEAKCPDCDDGPFASTQLLVNHFLHVHNREFMTPLTTSDTKSYAMHRLLKHWELEPDDQAAYYGDSATDIECLFDPCVKGILVGNGGGQILAMLDSPNGPDFMLVESYTTNFEDIIVRQPGQVLQS
;
A
#
# COMPACT_ATOMS: atom_id res chain seq x y z
N MET A 1 32.46 18.15 -20.21
CA MET A 1 32.39 18.42 -18.76
C MET A 1 31.41 17.42 -18.18
N LYS A 2 31.81 16.65 -17.16
CA LYS A 2 30.81 15.95 -16.34
C LYS A 2 29.97 17.03 -15.64
N PRO A 3 28.63 16.91 -15.59
CA PRO A 3 27.87 17.78 -14.72
C PRO A 3 28.32 17.49 -13.29
N ASP A 4 28.66 18.54 -12.54
CA ASP A 4 28.92 18.42 -11.11
C ASP A 4 27.63 17.90 -10.46
N LEU A 5 27.76 16.84 -9.66
CA LEU A 5 26.70 16.43 -8.75
C LEU A 5 26.46 17.60 -7.80
N LEU A 6 25.31 18.27 -7.93
CA LEU A 6 24.87 19.21 -6.92
C LEU A 6 24.81 18.50 -5.56
N PRO A 7 25.20 19.17 -4.47
CA PRO A 7 25.24 18.54 -3.16
C PRO A 7 23.81 18.12 -2.80
N VAL A 8 23.59 16.81 -2.66
CA VAL A 8 22.50 16.30 -1.83
C VAL A 8 22.65 17.01 -0.49
N LEU A 9 21.76 17.95 -0.20
CA LEU A 9 21.79 18.72 1.05
C LEU A 9 21.60 17.73 2.21
N ARG A 10 22.72 17.21 2.71
CA ARG A 10 22.83 16.55 4.01
C ARG A 10 22.77 17.64 5.07
N THR A 11 21.59 18.18 5.33
CA THR A 11 21.41 19.14 6.43
C THR A 11 20.12 18.82 7.18
N THR A 12 20.30 18.29 8.38
CA THR A 12 19.26 18.03 9.39
C THR A 12 18.88 19.34 10.10
N HIS A 13 17.77 19.97 9.70
CA HIS A 13 17.08 21.06 10.42
C HIS A 13 15.54 20.86 10.32
N PRO A 14 14.69 21.74 10.90
CA PRO A 14 13.69 21.43 11.93
C PRO A 14 12.66 20.37 11.52
N LYS A 15 12.27 19.56 12.50
CA LYS A 15 11.31 18.48 12.40
C LYS A 15 9.90 19.05 12.64
N ASP A 16 8.90 18.77 11.79
CA ASP A 16 7.51 19.11 12.14
C ASP A 16 7.03 18.10 13.19
N GLU A 17 7.13 18.47 14.47
CA GLU A 17 6.79 17.58 15.59
C GLU A 17 5.29 17.27 15.69
N ARG A 18 4.43 17.99 14.96
CA ARG A 18 2.99 17.74 14.91
C ARG A 18 2.64 16.51 14.09
N ILE A 19 3.51 16.12 13.14
CA ILE A 19 3.31 14.90 12.35
C ILE A 19 3.83 13.72 13.17
N THR A 20 2.90 13.00 13.78
CA THR A 20 3.14 11.88 14.69
C THR A 20 2.78 10.53 14.06
N HIS A 21 2.03 10.54 12.95
CA HIS A 21 1.51 9.34 12.29
C HIS A 21 1.98 9.27 10.82
N PHE A 22 2.50 8.12 10.40
CA PHE A 22 3.13 7.97 9.08
C PHE A 22 2.59 6.74 8.36
N ILE A 23 2.02 6.93 7.18
CA ILE A 23 1.48 5.87 6.34
C ILE A 23 2.35 5.76 5.10
N PHE A 24 2.73 4.55 4.74
CA PHE A 24 3.54 4.28 3.56
C PHE A 24 2.81 3.31 2.64
N ASP A 25 2.80 3.61 1.34
CA ASP A 25 2.67 2.55 0.35
C ASP A 25 3.91 1.64 0.36
N PHE A 26 3.78 0.44 -0.19
CA PHE A 26 4.85 -0.54 -0.23
C PHE A 26 5.60 -0.56 -1.56
N ASP A 27 4.94 -1.01 -2.62
CA ASP A 27 5.54 -1.19 -3.94
C ASP A 27 5.98 0.15 -4.51
N CYS A 28 7.23 0.26 -4.99
CA CYS A 28 7.81 1.50 -5.55
C CYS A 28 7.90 2.71 -4.58
N THR A 29 7.24 2.65 -3.42
CA THR A 29 7.37 3.62 -2.34
C THR A 29 8.41 3.16 -1.30
N ILE A 30 8.12 2.11 -0.53
CA ILE A 30 9.10 1.44 0.36
C ILE A 30 10.14 0.67 -0.44
N THR A 31 9.69 -0.09 -1.43
CA THR A 31 10.56 -0.86 -2.30
C THR A 31 11.00 -0.02 -3.49
N MET A 32 12.11 -0.39 -4.12
CA MET A 32 12.57 0.26 -5.35
C MET A 32 11.78 -0.19 -6.61
N LYS A 33 11.00 -1.27 -6.51
CA LYS A 33 10.29 -1.91 -7.62
C LYS A 33 9.03 -2.63 -7.14
N ASP A 34 8.07 -2.76 -8.04
CA ASP A 34 6.89 -3.61 -7.88
C ASP A 34 7.26 -5.06 -7.49
N THR A 35 6.49 -5.63 -6.56
CA THR A 35 6.67 -6.98 -6.02
C THR A 35 5.69 -8.02 -6.56
N SER A 36 4.78 -7.64 -7.46
CA SER A 36 3.74 -8.52 -7.99
C SER A 36 4.34 -9.78 -8.63
N GLN A 37 5.38 -9.63 -9.46
CA GLN A 37 6.07 -10.77 -10.07
C GLN A 37 6.80 -11.63 -9.02
N LEU A 38 7.39 -11.02 -8.00
CA LEU A 38 8.15 -11.73 -6.97
C LEU A 38 7.24 -12.58 -6.06
N ILE A 39 6.04 -12.08 -5.76
CA ILE A 39 5.00 -12.82 -5.05
C ILE A 39 4.49 -13.97 -5.93
N ALA A 40 4.28 -13.75 -7.23
CA ALA A 40 3.89 -14.80 -8.16
C ALA A 40 4.98 -15.89 -8.28
N ASP A 41 6.25 -15.51 -8.40
CA ASP A 41 7.38 -16.44 -8.48
C ASP A 41 7.49 -17.29 -7.21
N THR A 42 7.23 -16.71 -6.04
CA THR A 42 7.16 -17.43 -4.76
C THR A 42 6.10 -18.53 -4.82
N ALA A 43 4.92 -18.20 -5.31
CA ALA A 43 3.81 -19.14 -5.43
C ALA A 43 4.09 -20.27 -6.44
N ILE A 44 4.66 -19.90 -7.60
CA ILE A 44 5.09 -20.85 -8.62
C ILE A 44 6.13 -21.80 -8.04
N ALA A 45 7.15 -21.30 -7.34
CA ALA A 45 8.18 -22.12 -6.71
C ALA A 45 7.61 -23.10 -5.67
N TYR A 46 6.65 -22.65 -4.86
CA TYR A 46 5.97 -23.50 -3.88
C TYR A 46 5.21 -24.66 -4.54
N HIS A 47 4.52 -24.39 -5.65
CA HIS A 47 3.77 -25.41 -6.37
C HIS A 47 4.65 -26.34 -7.21
N LEU A 48 5.78 -25.83 -7.74
CA LEU A 48 6.76 -26.63 -8.47
C LEU A 48 7.34 -27.75 -7.59
N ALA A 49 7.52 -27.50 -6.29
CA ALA A 49 7.91 -28.53 -5.32
C ALA A 49 6.92 -29.73 -5.26
N ASN A 50 5.68 -29.51 -5.68
CA ASN A 50 4.61 -30.51 -5.79
C ASN A 50 4.27 -30.87 -7.25
N ALA A 51 5.21 -30.66 -8.18
CA ALA A 51 5.06 -30.92 -9.61
C ALA A 51 3.87 -30.21 -10.29
N LYS A 52 3.45 -29.05 -9.76
CA LYS A 52 2.46 -28.17 -10.40
C LYS A 52 3.14 -26.89 -10.84
N ASP A 53 3.14 -26.62 -12.14
CA ASP A 53 3.75 -25.41 -12.69
C ASP A 53 2.66 -24.39 -13.10
N PHE A 54 2.69 -23.24 -12.44
CA PHE A 54 1.78 -22.12 -12.72
C PHE A 54 2.37 -21.05 -13.63
N THR A 55 3.59 -21.21 -14.15
CA THR A 55 4.28 -20.21 -14.99
C THR A 55 3.42 -19.78 -16.19
N ILE A 56 2.85 -20.74 -16.92
CA ILE A 56 1.97 -20.45 -18.08
C ILE A 56 0.65 -19.83 -17.65
N VAL A 57 0.14 -20.18 -16.47
CA VAL A 57 -1.10 -19.62 -15.93
C VAL A 57 -0.89 -18.15 -15.57
N TRP A 58 0.19 -17.85 -14.85
CA TRP A 58 0.59 -16.48 -14.53
C TRP A 58 0.78 -15.63 -15.79
N GLN A 59 1.52 -16.13 -16.78
CA GLN A 59 1.72 -15.42 -18.04
C GLN A 59 0.38 -15.07 -18.73
N LYS A 60 -0.59 -15.99 -18.72
CA LYS A 60 -1.93 -15.72 -19.29
C LYS A 60 -2.70 -14.66 -18.51
N ILE A 61 -2.55 -14.63 -17.18
CA ILE A 61 -3.19 -13.61 -16.33
C ILE A 61 -2.64 -12.23 -16.67
N VAL A 62 -1.30 -12.09 -16.70
CA VAL A 62 -0.62 -10.82 -17.03
C VAL A 62 -0.97 -10.37 -18.45
N THR A 63 -0.89 -11.26 -19.44
CA THR A 63 -1.23 -10.91 -20.83
C THR A 63 -2.70 -10.48 -20.98
N ALA A 64 -3.63 -11.11 -20.25
CA ALA A 64 -5.04 -10.69 -20.26
C ALA A 64 -5.23 -9.32 -19.59
N TYR A 65 -4.53 -9.06 -18.49
CA TYR A 65 -4.53 -7.74 -17.85
C TYR A 65 -3.98 -6.67 -18.77
N ASP A 66 -2.81 -6.87 -19.38
CA ASP A 66 -2.17 -5.91 -20.28
C ASP A 66 -3.06 -5.55 -21.48
N ALA A 67 -3.75 -6.54 -22.05
CA ALA A 67 -4.68 -6.34 -23.15
C ALA A 67 -5.91 -5.52 -22.73
N GLU A 68 -6.50 -5.83 -21.57
CA GLU A 68 -7.63 -5.06 -21.05
C GLU A 68 -7.23 -3.65 -20.64
N TYR A 69 -6.08 -3.51 -19.98
CA TYR A 69 -5.57 -2.22 -19.54
C TYR A 69 -5.28 -1.33 -20.74
N SER A 70 -4.54 -1.85 -21.73
CA SER A 70 -4.29 -1.17 -23.00
C SER A 70 -5.59 -0.73 -23.66
N ALA A 71 -6.58 -1.63 -23.78
CA ALA A 71 -7.88 -1.28 -24.37
C ALA A 71 -8.65 -0.23 -23.57
N HIS A 72 -8.51 -0.21 -22.23
CA HIS A 72 -9.13 0.80 -21.37
C HIS A 72 -8.48 2.18 -21.55
N ILE A 73 -7.17 2.24 -21.82
CA ILE A 73 -6.41 3.48 -21.93
C ILE A 73 -6.21 4.00 -23.38
N GLU A 74 -6.25 3.15 -24.41
CA GLU A 74 -5.99 3.48 -25.83
C GLU A 74 -6.95 4.52 -26.43
N GLY A 75 -8.04 4.86 -25.74
CA GLY A 75 -9.04 5.83 -26.20
C GLY A 75 -8.91 7.26 -25.65
N TYR A 76 -7.80 7.63 -24.99
CA TYR A 76 -7.79 8.85 -24.14
C TYR A 76 -6.67 9.85 -24.43
N GLU A 77 -7.04 11.05 -24.92
CA GLU A 77 -6.29 12.33 -24.82
C GLU A 77 -7.20 13.57 -25.08
N PRO A 78 -7.13 14.66 -24.28
CA PRO A 78 -6.98 14.69 -22.83
C PRO A 78 -8.38 14.75 -22.15
N LYS A 79 -8.60 13.96 -21.10
CA LYS A 79 -9.84 14.04 -20.29
C LYS A 79 -9.60 14.16 -18.79
N TRP A 80 -8.35 14.10 -18.34
CA TRP A 80 -8.01 13.82 -16.95
C TRP A 80 -6.75 14.57 -16.49
N ASP A 81 -6.62 15.81 -16.91
CA ASP A 81 -5.47 16.67 -16.64
C ASP A 81 -5.67 17.52 -15.36
N THR A 82 -6.80 17.30 -14.67
CA THR A 82 -7.11 17.79 -13.32
C THR A 82 -7.06 16.65 -12.30
N LEU A 83 -6.95 16.99 -11.01
CA LEU A 83 -6.99 16.00 -9.93
C LEU A 83 -8.27 15.14 -9.97
N GLU A 84 -9.43 15.77 -10.14
CA GLU A 84 -10.72 15.08 -10.22
C GLU A 84 -10.73 14.08 -11.37
N GLY A 85 -10.12 14.47 -12.49
CA GLY A 85 -10.04 13.60 -13.64
C GLY A 85 -9.11 12.40 -13.43
N ILE A 86 -7.96 12.60 -12.76
CA ILE A 86 -7.07 11.49 -12.40
C ILE A 86 -7.80 10.50 -11.46
N VAL A 87 -8.57 11.02 -10.49
CA VAL A 87 -9.39 10.21 -9.57
C VAL A 87 -10.47 9.44 -10.33
N GLU A 88 -11.23 10.10 -11.21
CA GLU A 88 -12.28 9.43 -11.99
C GLU A 88 -11.69 8.36 -12.91
N ARG A 89 -10.52 8.61 -13.52
CA ARG A 89 -9.77 7.60 -14.27
C ARG A 89 -9.41 6.40 -13.39
N GLN A 90 -8.90 6.61 -12.18
CA GLN A 90 -8.56 5.50 -11.27
C GLN A 90 -9.80 4.69 -10.89
N ARG A 91 -10.88 5.35 -10.50
CA ARG A 91 -12.13 4.69 -10.15
C ARG A 91 -12.76 3.94 -11.34
N SER A 92 -12.57 4.40 -12.58
CA SER A 92 -13.05 3.71 -13.79
C SER A 92 -12.38 2.35 -14.03
N GLN A 93 -11.21 2.10 -13.44
CA GLN A 93 -10.48 0.84 -13.59
C GLN A 93 -10.96 -0.26 -12.63
N LYS A 94 -11.86 0.07 -11.69
CA LYS A 94 -12.29 -0.85 -10.63
C LYS A 94 -12.77 -2.22 -11.13
N GLU A 95 -13.57 -2.24 -12.19
CA GLU A 95 -14.04 -3.51 -12.77
C GLU A 95 -12.91 -4.31 -13.42
N LEU A 96 -11.97 -3.64 -14.07
CA LEU A 96 -10.79 -4.24 -14.70
C LEU A 96 -9.89 -4.86 -13.63
N GLU A 97 -9.57 -4.10 -12.58
CA GLU A 97 -8.74 -4.58 -11.48
C GLU A 97 -9.41 -5.75 -10.73
N THR A 98 -10.73 -5.65 -10.51
CA THR A 98 -11.52 -6.74 -9.92
C THR A 98 -11.44 -8.01 -10.77
N ARG A 99 -11.53 -7.90 -12.11
CA ARG A 99 -11.35 -9.06 -13.00
C ARG A 99 -9.93 -9.63 -12.91
N SER A 100 -8.91 -8.78 -12.82
CA SER A 100 -7.51 -9.20 -12.65
C SER A 100 -7.31 -10.04 -11.39
N ILE A 101 -7.75 -9.52 -10.24
CA ILE A 101 -7.71 -10.22 -8.95
C ILE A 101 -8.51 -11.54 -8.97
N ASN A 102 -9.67 -11.54 -9.63
CA ASN A 102 -10.47 -12.76 -9.79
C ASN A 102 -9.77 -13.83 -10.63
N ARG A 103 -9.00 -13.46 -11.67
CA ARG A 103 -8.20 -14.43 -12.44
C ARG A 103 -7.14 -15.09 -11.57
N ILE A 104 -6.45 -14.32 -10.73
CA ILE A 104 -5.48 -14.85 -9.76
C ILE A 104 -6.19 -15.82 -8.81
N SER A 105 -7.29 -15.39 -8.20
CA SER A 105 -8.04 -16.20 -7.23
C SER A 105 -8.57 -17.51 -7.83
N ILE A 106 -9.17 -17.46 -9.01
CA ILE A 106 -9.73 -18.64 -9.70
C ILE A 106 -8.64 -19.59 -10.19
N SER A 107 -7.44 -19.08 -10.50
CA SER A 107 -6.33 -19.91 -10.96
C SER A 107 -5.86 -20.91 -9.91
N GLY A 108 -6.05 -20.60 -8.62
CA GLY A 108 -5.52 -21.39 -7.51
C GLY A 108 -4.00 -21.29 -7.35
N ILE A 109 -3.34 -20.32 -8.00
CA ILE A 109 -1.89 -20.11 -7.90
C ILE A 109 -1.42 -19.82 -6.46
N PHE A 110 -2.28 -19.27 -5.61
CA PHE A 110 -1.98 -19.00 -4.20
C PHE A 110 -2.54 -20.02 -3.21
N ALA A 111 -3.23 -21.06 -3.71
CA ALA A 111 -3.98 -21.98 -2.86
C ALA A 111 -3.07 -22.89 -2.02
N GLY A 112 -3.36 -22.99 -0.72
CA GLY A 112 -2.61 -23.87 0.19
C GLY A 112 -1.20 -23.41 0.53
N ILE A 113 -0.84 -22.15 0.24
CA ILE A 113 0.40 -21.53 0.72
C ILE A 113 0.14 -20.97 2.13
N PRO A 114 0.79 -21.50 3.19
CA PRO A 114 0.54 -21.03 4.54
C PRO A 114 1.14 -19.63 4.75
N LYS A 115 0.52 -18.83 5.63
CA LYS A 115 0.99 -17.49 6.04
C LYS A 115 2.50 -17.42 6.30
N LYS A 116 3.05 -18.38 7.05
CA LYS A 116 4.49 -18.43 7.37
C LYS A 116 5.38 -18.57 6.14
N GLU A 117 4.89 -19.18 5.07
CA GLU A 117 5.64 -19.27 3.82
C GLU A 117 5.69 -17.92 3.10
N TRP A 118 4.62 -17.13 3.15
CA TRP A 118 4.62 -15.75 2.63
C TRP A 118 5.60 -14.87 3.39
N GLU A 119 5.58 -14.92 4.73
CA GLU A 119 6.54 -14.19 5.58
C GLU A 119 7.98 -14.63 5.27
N ALA A 120 8.25 -15.94 5.21
CA ALA A 120 9.57 -16.46 4.87
C ALA A 120 10.02 -16.04 3.47
N ALA A 121 9.10 -15.97 2.50
CA ALA A 121 9.40 -15.52 1.15
C ALA A 121 9.77 -14.03 1.08
N GLY A 122 9.04 -13.17 1.79
CA GLY A 122 9.38 -11.75 1.92
C GLY A 122 10.78 -11.56 2.54
N ALA A 123 11.08 -12.31 3.60
CA ALA A 123 12.40 -12.27 4.23
C ALA A 123 13.50 -12.74 3.28
N ARG A 124 13.33 -13.89 2.61
CA ARG A 124 14.30 -14.40 1.63
C ARG A 124 14.52 -13.43 0.48
N ALA A 125 13.46 -12.77 0.00
CA ALA A 125 13.56 -11.78 -1.07
C ALA A 125 14.50 -10.62 -0.72
N VAL A 126 14.47 -10.14 0.53
CA VAL A 126 15.40 -9.13 1.03
C VAL A 126 16.82 -9.69 1.16
N LEU A 127 16.97 -10.86 1.80
CA LEU A 127 18.29 -11.49 2.00
C LEU A 127 19.03 -11.80 0.69
N GLU A 128 18.29 -12.21 -0.33
CA GLU A 128 18.83 -12.54 -1.65
C GLU A 128 19.02 -11.31 -2.55
N GLY A 129 18.63 -10.11 -2.09
CA GLY A 129 18.70 -8.87 -2.87
C GLY A 129 17.72 -8.80 -4.05
N LYS A 130 16.70 -9.68 -4.07
CA LYS A 130 15.62 -9.65 -5.08
C LYS A 130 14.63 -8.52 -4.82
N LEU A 131 14.40 -8.21 -3.54
CA LEU A 131 13.64 -7.06 -3.08
C LEU A 131 14.60 -6.07 -2.44
N VAL A 132 14.63 -4.85 -2.97
CA VAL A 132 15.47 -3.76 -2.47
C VAL A 132 14.56 -2.73 -1.81
N ILE A 133 14.77 -2.51 -0.52
CA ILE A 133 14.15 -1.42 0.23
C ILE A 133 14.90 -0.12 -0.10
N ARG A 134 14.15 0.96 -0.32
CA ARG A 134 14.70 2.27 -0.70
C ARG A 134 15.55 2.84 0.44
N GLU A 135 16.65 3.48 0.05
CA GLU A 135 17.55 4.17 0.98
C GLU A 135 16.80 5.24 1.80
N GLY A 136 17.11 5.33 3.09
CA GLY A 136 16.47 6.25 4.03
C GLY A 136 15.29 5.63 4.80
N PHE A 137 14.77 4.46 4.40
CA PHE A 137 13.58 3.89 5.04
C PHE A 137 13.85 3.51 6.50
N ARG A 138 15.00 2.89 6.79
CA ARG A 138 15.37 2.55 8.18
C ARG A 138 15.48 3.82 9.02
N GLU A 139 16.14 4.83 8.49
CA GLU A 139 16.41 6.08 9.19
C GLU A 139 15.11 6.82 9.55
N ILE A 140 14.11 6.80 8.66
CA ILE A 140 12.80 7.38 8.99
C ILE A 140 12.04 6.54 10.03
N ILE A 141 12.06 5.21 9.94
CA ILE A 141 11.40 4.35 10.94
C ILE A 141 12.04 4.55 12.33
N ASP A 142 13.37 4.50 12.41
CA ASP A 142 14.13 4.74 13.65
C ASP A 142 13.76 6.11 14.26
N GLU A 143 13.60 7.13 13.41
CA GLU A 143 13.24 8.47 13.84
C GLU A 143 11.78 8.59 14.32
N ILE A 144 10.84 7.93 13.64
CA ILE A 144 9.43 7.88 14.04
C ILE A 144 9.33 7.19 15.41
N GLU A 145 9.92 6.01 15.56
CA GLU A 145 9.87 5.23 16.79
C GLU A 145 10.57 5.94 17.95
N ARG A 146 11.70 6.61 17.69
CA ARG A 146 12.41 7.44 18.69
C ARG A 146 11.52 8.56 19.23
N ARG A 147 10.61 9.10 18.42
CA ARG A 147 9.62 10.11 18.86
C ARG A 147 8.35 9.50 19.44
N LYS A 148 8.25 8.17 19.52
CA LYS A 148 7.01 7.46 19.86
C LYS A 148 5.87 7.77 18.88
N GLY A 149 6.20 8.07 17.63
CA GLY A 149 5.22 8.18 16.57
C GLY A 149 4.74 6.82 16.12
N SER A 150 3.60 6.81 15.43
CA SER A 150 3.00 5.62 14.84
C SER A 150 3.35 5.54 13.36
N TRP A 151 3.56 4.33 12.86
CA TRP A 151 3.67 4.11 11.42
C TRP A 151 2.93 2.85 10.99
N GLY A 152 2.56 2.79 9.71
CA GLY A 152 1.87 1.65 9.13
C GLY A 152 1.99 1.64 7.61
N VAL A 153 1.55 0.52 7.02
CA VAL A 153 1.58 0.32 5.57
C VAL A 153 0.16 0.19 5.04
N VAL A 154 -0.16 0.84 3.93
CA VAL A 154 -1.40 0.64 3.16
C VAL A 154 -1.01 0.33 1.73
N SER A 155 -1.31 -0.88 1.25
CA SER A 155 -0.82 -1.33 -0.07
C SER A 155 -1.83 -2.19 -0.82
N VAL A 156 -1.83 -2.07 -2.15
CA VAL A 156 -2.59 -2.96 -3.04
C VAL A 156 -1.88 -4.29 -3.33
N SER A 157 -0.67 -4.48 -2.78
CA SER A 157 0.12 -5.71 -2.93
C SER A 157 -0.69 -6.96 -2.57
N PHE A 158 -0.38 -8.09 -3.23
CA PHE A 158 -1.13 -9.33 -3.10
C PHE A 158 -0.98 -10.05 -1.75
N SER A 159 0.02 -9.72 -0.94
CA SER A 159 0.24 -10.42 0.33
C SER A 159 0.81 -9.51 1.43
N LYS A 160 -0.03 -9.19 2.42
CA LYS A 160 0.38 -8.51 3.66
C LYS A 160 1.44 -9.28 4.43
N ASP A 161 1.37 -10.60 4.40
CA ASP A 161 2.30 -11.48 5.10
C ASP A 161 3.69 -11.48 4.42
N PHE A 162 3.73 -11.36 3.09
CA PHE A 162 4.97 -11.12 2.35
C PHE A 162 5.61 -9.77 2.72
N ILE A 163 4.80 -8.70 2.78
CA ILE A 163 5.26 -7.37 3.23
C ILE A 163 5.86 -7.48 4.64
N ARG A 164 5.14 -8.11 5.57
CA ARG A 164 5.60 -8.30 6.97
C ARG A 164 6.97 -8.95 7.02
N GLY A 165 7.12 -10.10 6.35
CA GLY A 165 8.39 -10.81 6.29
C GLY A 165 9.54 -9.99 5.70
N ALA A 166 9.27 -9.21 4.64
CA ALA A 166 10.26 -8.33 4.03
C ALA A 166 10.69 -7.21 4.99
N LEU A 167 9.74 -6.54 5.65
CA LEU A 167 10.02 -5.44 6.57
C LEU A 167 10.73 -5.91 7.83
N GLU A 168 10.28 -7.00 8.45
CA GLU A 168 10.93 -7.56 9.65
C GLU A 168 12.36 -8.03 9.35
N GLN A 169 12.58 -8.64 8.19
CA GLN A 169 13.93 -9.01 7.75
C GLN A 169 14.82 -7.79 7.48
N PHE A 170 14.27 -6.74 6.86
CA PHE A 170 15.02 -5.53 6.56
C PHE A 170 15.36 -4.75 7.83
N LEU A 171 14.40 -4.58 8.74
CA LEU A 171 14.52 -3.81 9.99
C LEU A 171 15.29 -4.58 11.06
N GLY A 172 15.21 -5.91 11.05
CA GLY A 172 15.94 -6.80 11.96
C GLY A 172 15.21 -7.07 13.28
N TYR A 173 13.91 -6.77 13.35
CA TYR A 173 13.05 -7.01 14.50
C TYR A 173 11.60 -7.23 14.08
N PHE A 174 10.79 -7.83 14.97
CA PHE A 174 9.35 -8.01 14.78
C PHE A 174 8.65 -6.66 14.85
N ILE A 175 7.84 -6.33 13.84
CA ILE A 175 7.14 -5.05 13.78
C ILE A 175 5.71 -5.18 14.30
N GLU A 176 5.32 -4.26 15.17
CA GLU A 176 3.92 -4.10 15.62
C GLU A 176 3.12 -3.17 14.69
N ALA A 177 3.78 -2.56 13.70
CA ALA A 177 3.13 -1.68 12.74
C ALA A 177 2.04 -2.42 11.95
N PRO A 178 0.84 -1.81 11.79
CA PRO A 178 -0.23 -2.38 10.99
C PRO A 178 0.15 -2.40 9.51
N ILE A 179 -0.19 -3.50 8.83
CA ILE A 179 0.00 -3.68 7.38
C ILE A 179 -1.37 -3.97 6.77
N VAL A 180 -1.97 -2.94 6.20
CA VAL A 180 -3.28 -2.96 5.58
C VAL A 180 -3.10 -3.23 4.08
N ALA A 181 -3.12 -4.51 3.72
CA ALA A 181 -2.93 -4.94 2.33
C ALA A 181 -3.81 -6.15 1.99
N ASN A 182 -3.80 -6.58 0.73
CA ASN A 182 -4.45 -7.82 0.35
C ASN A 182 -3.72 -9.03 0.94
N SER A 183 -4.45 -10.12 1.12
CA SER A 183 -3.87 -11.40 1.52
C SER A 183 -4.64 -12.57 0.90
N PRO A 184 -3.96 -13.63 0.41
CA PRO A 184 -4.65 -14.85 0.03
C PRO A 184 -5.19 -15.56 1.29
N ASP A 185 -6.43 -16.05 1.22
CA ASP A 185 -6.95 -17.01 2.21
C ASP A 185 -6.43 -18.44 1.95
N GLU A 186 -6.83 -19.40 2.78
CA GLU A 186 -6.40 -20.82 2.63
C GLU A 186 -6.77 -21.41 1.26
N ALA A 187 -7.86 -20.94 0.65
CA ALA A 187 -8.29 -21.35 -0.68
C ALA A 187 -7.53 -20.63 -1.81
N GLY A 188 -6.63 -19.71 -1.47
CA GLY A 188 -5.87 -18.89 -2.42
C GLY A 188 -6.68 -17.73 -3.00
N ILE A 189 -7.84 -17.41 -2.42
CA ILE A 189 -8.65 -16.27 -2.85
C ILE A 189 -8.03 -15.01 -2.24
N LEU A 190 -7.71 -14.03 -3.09
CA LEU A 190 -7.24 -12.73 -2.61
C LEU A 190 -8.38 -11.98 -1.92
N ARG A 191 -8.10 -11.55 -0.70
CA ARG A 191 -9.01 -10.79 0.16
C ARG A 191 -8.39 -9.45 0.50
N GLY A 192 -9.25 -8.46 0.72
CA GLY A 192 -8.85 -7.18 1.32
C GLY A 192 -8.43 -7.32 2.78
N PRO A 193 -8.01 -6.21 3.40
CA PRO A 193 -7.62 -6.18 4.80
C PRO A 193 -8.80 -6.51 5.72
N GLU A 194 -8.54 -7.33 6.72
CA GLU A 194 -9.53 -7.62 7.74
C GLU A 194 -9.36 -6.69 8.93
N TRP A 195 -10.47 -6.11 9.39
CA TRP A 195 -10.44 -5.14 10.49
C TRP A 195 -10.79 -5.81 11.81
N GLY A 196 -10.01 -5.58 12.87
CA GLY A 196 -10.35 -5.95 14.25
C GLY A 196 -9.74 -7.24 14.81
N TRP A 197 -8.85 -7.94 14.09
CA TRP A 197 -8.09 -9.09 14.63
C TRP A 197 -6.57 -9.04 14.37
N GLU A 198 -6.09 -7.97 13.75
CA GLU A 198 -4.66 -7.84 13.47
C GLU A 198 -3.91 -7.30 14.69
N ALA A 199 -2.66 -7.78 14.90
CA ALA A 199 -1.76 -7.19 15.86
C ALA A 199 -1.60 -5.69 15.53
N GLY A 200 -1.86 -4.83 16.51
CA GLY A 200 -1.86 -3.37 16.31
C GLY A 200 -3.18 -2.76 15.82
N LEU A 201 -4.19 -3.54 15.40
CA LEU A 201 -5.54 -3.08 14.99
C LEU A 201 -6.68 -3.54 15.93
N ASN A 202 -6.38 -3.77 17.20
CA ASN A 202 -7.39 -4.22 18.17
C ASN A 202 -8.42 -3.12 18.43
N THR A 203 -9.61 -3.26 17.87
CA THR A 203 -10.78 -2.48 18.31
C THR A 203 -11.16 -2.97 19.71
N THR A 204 -11.04 -2.13 20.73
CA THR A 204 -11.37 -2.45 22.13
C THR A 204 -12.88 -2.63 22.40
N GLU A 205 -13.73 -2.66 21.38
CA GLU A 205 -15.19 -2.79 21.58
C GLU A 205 -15.69 -4.22 21.36
N ALA A 206 -15.49 -5.11 22.34
CA ALA A 206 -16.39 -6.26 22.57
C ALA A 206 -16.23 -6.95 23.94
N LYS A 207 -15.83 -6.24 25.00
CA LYS A 207 -16.04 -6.75 26.37
C LYS A 207 -16.85 -5.74 27.16
N CYS A 208 -18.17 -5.96 27.18
CA CYS A 208 -19.02 -5.37 28.23
C CYS A 208 -18.50 -5.92 29.57
N PRO A 209 -18.04 -5.07 30.51
CA PRO A 209 -17.39 -5.53 31.74
C PRO A 209 -18.36 -6.23 32.71
N ASP A 210 -19.67 -6.12 32.49
CA ASP A 210 -20.71 -6.48 33.46
C ASP A 210 -21.58 -7.69 33.05
N CYS A 211 -21.27 -8.38 31.95
CA CYS A 211 -22.00 -9.59 31.54
C CYS A 211 -21.13 -10.85 31.66
N ASP A 212 -21.31 -11.60 32.74
CA ASP A 212 -20.81 -12.98 32.90
C ASP A 212 -21.64 -14.01 32.10
N ASP A 213 -22.71 -13.54 31.42
CA ASP A 213 -23.52 -14.35 30.51
C ASP A 213 -23.25 -13.92 29.07
N GLY A 214 -22.60 -14.79 28.28
CA GLY A 214 -22.44 -14.60 26.84
C GLY A 214 -23.78 -14.46 26.11
N PRO A 215 -23.81 -13.90 24.89
CA PRO A 215 -25.05 -13.63 24.19
C PRO A 215 -25.84 -14.93 23.90
N PHE A 216 -27.17 -14.86 24.10
CA PHE A 216 -28.09 -15.95 23.75
C PHE A 216 -27.86 -16.46 22.32
N ALA A 217 -28.03 -17.77 22.07
CA ALA A 217 -27.71 -18.40 20.79
C ALA A 217 -28.39 -17.76 19.55
N SER A 218 -29.54 -17.10 19.72
CA SER A 218 -30.25 -16.38 18.65
C SER A 218 -29.61 -15.01 18.32
N THR A 219 -29.02 -14.31 19.30
CA THR A 219 -28.24 -13.09 19.05
C THR A 219 -26.86 -13.42 18.50
N GLN A 220 -26.24 -14.54 18.88
CA GLN A 220 -24.97 -14.97 18.27
C GLN A 220 -25.13 -15.31 16.77
N LEU A 221 -26.26 -15.89 16.35
CA LEU A 221 -26.55 -16.13 14.92
C LEU A 221 -26.77 -14.83 14.15
N LEU A 222 -27.43 -13.84 14.75
CA LEU A 222 -27.59 -12.51 14.16
C LEU A 222 -26.27 -11.74 14.11
N VAL A 223 -25.44 -11.80 15.16
CA VAL A 223 -24.10 -11.22 15.18
C VAL A 223 -23.20 -11.93 14.17
N ASN A 224 -23.21 -13.26 14.10
CA ASN A 224 -22.46 -14.01 13.10
C ASN A 224 -22.97 -13.72 11.68
N HIS A 225 -24.28 -13.53 11.48
CA HIS A 225 -24.83 -13.14 10.18
C HIS A 225 -24.46 -11.70 9.81
N PHE A 226 -24.53 -10.74 10.73
CA PHE A 226 -24.09 -9.36 10.52
C PHE A 226 -22.58 -9.29 10.28
N LEU A 227 -21.78 -10.03 11.05
CA LEU A 227 -20.35 -10.19 10.83
C LEU A 227 -20.07 -10.88 9.50
N HIS A 228 -20.84 -11.88 9.07
CA HIS A 228 -20.62 -12.58 7.80
C HIS A 228 -21.07 -11.77 6.58
N VAL A 229 -22.16 -11.00 6.70
CA VAL A 229 -22.66 -10.11 5.64
C VAL A 229 -21.80 -8.86 5.52
N HIS A 230 -21.40 -8.23 6.64
CA HIS A 230 -20.48 -7.10 6.61
C HIS A 230 -19.02 -7.51 6.35
N ASN A 231 -18.55 -8.68 6.80
CA ASN A 231 -17.20 -9.18 6.43
C ASN A 231 -17.05 -9.39 4.93
N ARG A 232 -18.13 -9.66 4.18
CA ARG A 232 -18.05 -9.78 2.73
C ARG A 232 -17.76 -8.45 2.03
N GLU A 233 -18.25 -7.33 2.56
CA GLU A 233 -17.85 -6.00 2.09
C GLU A 233 -16.43 -5.65 2.58
N PHE A 234 -16.08 -6.03 3.82
CA PHE A 234 -14.75 -5.77 4.41
C PHE A 234 -13.61 -6.59 3.81
N MET A 235 -13.90 -7.64 3.05
CA MET A 235 -12.90 -8.48 2.39
C MET A 235 -12.72 -8.17 0.90
N THR A 236 -13.29 -7.06 0.44
CA THR A 236 -13.08 -6.59 -0.93
C THR A 236 -11.59 -6.24 -1.11
N PRO A 237 -10.90 -6.84 -2.09
CA PRO A 237 -9.50 -6.52 -2.35
C PRO A 237 -9.28 -5.03 -2.62
N LEU A 238 -8.18 -4.51 -2.08
CA LEU A 238 -7.64 -3.20 -2.42
C LEU A 238 -7.12 -3.26 -3.85
N THR A 239 -7.64 -2.41 -4.72
CA THR A 239 -7.38 -2.45 -6.17
C THR A 239 -7.16 -1.09 -6.80
N THR A 240 -7.88 -0.08 -6.32
CA THR A 240 -7.90 1.28 -6.88
C THR A 240 -7.74 2.32 -5.77
N SER A 241 -7.55 3.58 -6.17
CA SER A 241 -7.34 4.70 -5.24
C SER A 241 -8.43 4.86 -4.18
N ASP A 242 -9.71 4.61 -4.52
CA ASP A 242 -10.83 4.72 -3.58
C ASP A 242 -10.75 3.65 -2.49
N THR A 243 -10.39 2.43 -2.87
CA THR A 243 -10.23 1.33 -1.90
C THR A 243 -9.03 1.57 -0.98
N LYS A 244 -7.94 2.13 -1.52
CA LYS A 244 -6.73 2.48 -0.76
C LYS A 244 -6.97 3.65 0.20
N SER A 245 -7.66 4.70 -0.27
CA SER A 245 -8.09 5.84 0.57
C SER A 245 -9.03 5.39 1.69
N TYR A 246 -9.99 4.52 1.39
CA TYR A 246 -10.85 3.93 2.43
C TYR A 246 -10.03 3.17 3.49
N ALA A 247 -9.07 2.36 3.07
CA ALA A 247 -8.16 1.65 3.96
C ALA A 247 -7.30 2.59 4.81
N MET A 248 -6.77 3.67 4.22
CA MET A 248 -6.05 4.72 4.92
C MET A 248 -6.91 5.38 6.00
N HIS A 249 -8.14 5.80 5.70
CA HIS A 249 -9.03 6.40 6.69
C HIS A 249 -9.37 5.45 7.84
N ARG A 250 -9.52 4.16 7.54
CA ARG A 250 -9.76 3.14 8.56
C ARG A 250 -8.54 2.98 9.48
N LEU A 251 -7.33 3.02 8.94
CA LEU A 251 -6.10 3.03 9.71
C LEU A 251 -5.97 4.29 10.58
N LEU A 252 -6.22 5.47 10.02
CA LEU A 252 -6.21 6.74 10.76
C LEU A 252 -7.23 6.74 11.89
N LYS A 253 -8.45 6.24 11.64
CA LYS A 253 -9.48 6.09 12.67
C LYS A 253 -9.05 5.13 13.77
N HIS A 254 -8.37 4.05 13.41
CA HIS A 254 -7.86 3.08 14.37
C HIS A 254 -6.80 3.68 15.30
N TRP A 255 -5.98 4.61 14.80
CA TRP A 255 -4.98 5.28 15.62
C TRP A 255 -5.53 6.32 16.61
N GLU A 256 -6.83 6.65 16.55
CA GLU A 256 -7.47 7.60 17.48
C GLU A 256 -6.68 8.90 17.65
N LEU A 257 -6.30 9.51 16.51
CA LEU A 257 -5.50 10.75 16.46
C LEU A 257 -6.01 11.80 17.46
N GLU A 258 -5.10 12.31 18.30
CA GLU A 258 -5.40 13.44 19.18
C GLU A 258 -5.65 14.71 18.35
N PRO A 259 -6.37 15.72 18.88
CA PRO A 259 -6.71 16.93 18.11
C PRO A 259 -5.52 17.68 17.51
N ASP A 260 -4.34 17.55 18.11
CA ASP A 260 -3.10 18.20 17.68
C ASP A 260 -2.23 17.30 16.78
N ASP A 261 -2.58 16.01 16.64
CA ASP A 261 -1.83 15.07 15.80
C ASP A 261 -2.10 15.31 14.32
N GLN A 262 -1.05 15.13 13.52
CA GLN A 262 -1.11 15.14 12.06
C GLN A 262 -0.52 13.85 11.50
N ALA A 263 -1.01 13.47 10.33
CA ALA A 263 -0.55 12.31 9.60
C ALA A 263 0.13 12.69 8.29
N ALA A 264 1.10 11.89 7.86
CA ALA A 264 1.73 11.96 6.55
C ALA A 264 1.49 10.67 5.77
N TYR A 265 1.26 10.78 4.47
CA TYR A 265 1.11 9.64 3.56
C TYR A 265 2.18 9.68 2.48
N TYR A 266 2.95 8.61 2.33
CA TYR A 266 3.95 8.43 1.26
C TYR A 266 3.40 7.46 0.22
N GLY A 267 3.41 7.86 -1.04
CA GLY A 267 3.02 7.02 -2.18
C GLY A 267 3.78 7.42 -3.44
N ASP A 268 3.73 6.61 -4.49
CA ASP A 268 4.46 6.86 -5.75
C ASP A 268 3.58 6.76 -7.01
N SER A 269 2.34 6.30 -6.86
CA SER A 269 1.55 5.81 -7.98
C SER A 269 0.15 6.41 -8.03
N ALA A 270 -0.52 6.22 -9.17
CA ALA A 270 -1.90 6.68 -9.32
C ALA A 270 -2.87 5.96 -8.36
N THR A 271 -2.52 4.79 -7.82
CA THR A 271 -3.33 4.13 -6.77
C THR A 271 -3.29 4.90 -5.45
N ASP A 272 -2.33 5.80 -5.27
CA ASP A 272 -2.18 6.65 -4.09
C ASP A 272 -2.88 8.00 -4.23
N ILE A 273 -3.44 8.33 -5.41
CA ILE A 273 -3.90 9.70 -5.70
C ILE A 273 -4.91 10.22 -4.67
N GLU A 274 -5.88 9.39 -4.29
CA GLU A 274 -6.87 9.80 -3.28
C GLU A 274 -6.29 9.86 -1.86
N CYS A 275 -5.21 9.12 -1.57
CA CYS A 275 -4.52 9.21 -0.28
C CYS A 275 -3.62 10.44 -0.21
N LEU A 276 -2.86 10.71 -1.28
CA LEU A 276 -1.93 11.84 -1.38
C LEU A 276 -2.62 13.20 -1.28
N PHE A 277 -3.86 13.31 -1.76
CA PHE A 277 -4.61 14.56 -1.76
C PHE A 277 -5.74 14.60 -0.73
N ASP A 278 -5.78 13.64 0.21
CA ASP A 278 -6.76 13.65 1.27
C ASP A 278 -6.45 14.76 2.30
N PRO A 279 -7.44 15.57 2.72
CA PRO A 279 -7.21 16.67 3.66
C PRO A 279 -6.79 16.21 5.07
N CYS A 280 -6.96 14.94 5.43
CA CYS A 280 -6.54 14.40 6.73
C CYS A 280 -5.05 14.08 6.82
N VAL A 281 -4.31 14.13 5.70
CA VAL A 281 -2.88 13.80 5.68
C VAL A 281 -2.08 14.83 4.90
N LYS A 282 -0.79 14.92 5.22
CA LYS A 282 0.21 15.55 4.36
C LYS A 282 0.68 14.51 3.34
N GLY A 283 0.23 14.62 2.10
CA GLY A 283 0.67 13.73 1.02
C GLY A 283 2.07 14.05 0.52
N ILE A 284 2.91 13.02 0.43
CA ILE A 284 4.27 13.08 -0.10
C ILE A 284 4.41 12.05 -1.23
N LEU A 285 4.68 12.56 -2.42
CA LEU A 285 5.01 11.76 -3.57
C LEU A 285 6.48 11.34 -3.49
N VAL A 286 6.72 10.03 -3.48
CA VAL A 286 8.06 9.43 -3.49
C VAL A 286 8.40 9.05 -4.92
N GLY A 287 9.51 9.55 -5.45
CA GLY A 287 9.95 9.14 -6.78
C GLY A 287 11.00 10.03 -7.40
N ASN A 288 11.69 9.49 -8.40
CA ASN A 288 12.85 10.12 -9.02
C ASN A 288 12.46 11.00 -10.23
N GLY A 289 11.29 11.66 -10.18
CA GLY A 289 10.91 12.66 -11.18
C GLY A 289 10.34 12.14 -12.53
N GLY A 290 10.19 10.83 -12.75
CA GLY A 290 9.90 10.26 -14.09
C GLY A 290 8.68 9.32 -14.23
N GLY A 291 7.80 9.23 -13.23
CA GLY A 291 6.65 8.30 -13.22
C GLY A 291 5.42 8.80 -13.99
N GLN A 292 4.50 7.88 -14.33
CA GLN A 292 3.23 8.22 -14.99
C GLN A 292 2.39 9.19 -14.15
N ILE A 293 2.38 9.04 -12.81
CA ILE A 293 1.66 9.96 -11.93
C ILE A 293 2.25 11.38 -11.99
N LEU A 294 3.58 11.50 -12.08
CA LEU A 294 4.24 12.80 -12.20
C LEU A 294 3.86 13.48 -13.51
N ALA A 295 3.81 12.74 -14.61
CA ALA A 295 3.33 13.26 -15.88
C ALA A 295 1.86 13.71 -15.82
N MET A 296 1.01 13.03 -15.05
CA MET A 296 -0.38 13.44 -14.83
C MET A 296 -0.47 14.71 -13.96
N LEU A 297 0.33 14.77 -12.90
CA LEU A 297 0.35 15.88 -11.94
C LEU A 297 1.03 17.15 -12.49
N ASP A 298 1.99 17.00 -13.40
CA ASP A 298 2.71 18.11 -14.05
C ASP A 298 1.92 18.75 -15.23
N SER A 299 0.61 18.47 -15.30
CA SER A 299 -0.35 19.13 -16.20
C SER A 299 -0.62 20.57 -15.77
N PRO A 300 -0.81 21.55 -16.68
CA PRO A 300 -1.18 22.92 -16.31
C PRO A 300 -2.38 23.08 -15.35
N ASN A 301 -3.27 22.08 -15.31
CA ASN A 301 -4.45 22.03 -14.44
C ASN A 301 -4.30 21.06 -13.24
N GLY A 302 -3.10 20.53 -13.03
CA GLY A 302 -2.77 19.63 -11.93
C GLY A 302 -2.70 20.34 -10.57
N PRO A 303 -2.80 19.60 -9.46
CA PRO A 303 -2.63 20.16 -8.13
C PRO A 303 -1.15 20.36 -7.77
N ASP A 304 -0.86 21.22 -6.80
CA ASP A 304 0.45 21.31 -6.18
C ASP A 304 0.75 20.01 -5.41
N PHE A 305 1.99 19.51 -5.46
CA PHE A 305 2.39 18.28 -4.76
C PHE A 305 3.79 18.37 -4.15
N MET A 306 4.02 17.58 -3.11
CA MET A 306 5.33 17.45 -2.45
C MET A 306 6.08 16.27 -3.05
N LEU A 307 7.24 16.50 -3.66
CA LEU A 307 8.06 15.44 -4.25
C LEU A 307 9.36 15.25 -3.48
N VAL A 308 9.66 13.99 -3.13
CA VAL A 308 10.93 13.61 -2.50
C VAL A 308 11.58 12.43 -3.22
N GLU A 309 12.91 12.45 -3.34
CA GLU A 309 13.68 11.31 -3.85
C GLU A 309 13.94 10.24 -2.77
N SER A 310 13.92 10.66 -1.50
CA SER A 310 14.09 9.82 -0.30
C SER A 310 13.29 10.38 0.89
N TYR A 311 13.09 9.58 1.93
CA TYR A 311 12.20 9.88 3.05
C TYR A 311 12.68 11.04 3.91
N THR A 312 11.74 11.79 4.48
CA THR A 312 12.03 12.91 5.39
C THR A 312 10.93 13.07 6.43
N THR A 313 11.29 13.51 7.64
CA THR A 313 10.35 14.01 8.67
C THR A 313 10.43 15.53 8.84
N ASN A 314 11.26 16.19 8.04
CA ASN A 314 11.29 17.64 7.89
C ASN A 314 10.50 17.98 6.61
N PHE A 315 9.41 18.70 6.80
CA PHE A 315 8.52 19.09 5.72
C PHE A 315 8.52 20.59 5.42
N GLU A 316 9.40 21.37 6.07
CA GLU A 316 9.59 22.80 5.81
C GLU A 316 10.45 23.02 4.56
N ASP A 317 11.36 22.08 4.27
CA ASP A 317 12.32 22.14 3.16
C ASP A 317 11.95 21.25 1.96
N ILE A 318 10.74 20.70 1.92
CA ILE A 318 10.30 19.88 0.79
C ILE A 318 9.94 20.80 -0.38
N ILE A 319 10.44 20.42 -1.56
CA ILE A 319 10.07 21.08 -2.82
C ILE A 319 8.58 20.82 -3.07
N VAL A 320 7.78 21.85 -2.86
CA VAL A 320 6.41 21.92 -3.39
C VAL A 320 6.54 22.24 -4.87
N ARG A 321 6.12 21.30 -5.72
CA ARG A 321 6.11 21.48 -7.16
C ARG A 321 4.75 22.03 -7.60
N GLN A 322 4.82 23.05 -8.44
CA GLN A 322 3.66 23.53 -9.20
C GLN A 322 3.68 22.95 -10.60
N PRO A 323 2.52 22.74 -11.23
CA PRO A 323 2.49 22.16 -12.55
C PRO A 323 3.18 23.01 -13.61
N GLY A 324 3.95 22.38 -14.49
CA GLY A 324 4.71 23.03 -15.56
C GLY A 324 6.01 23.71 -15.09
N GLN A 325 6.44 23.51 -13.83
CA GLN A 325 7.74 23.97 -13.36
C GLN A 325 8.88 23.12 -13.95
N VAL A 326 9.61 23.71 -14.91
CA VAL A 326 10.80 23.09 -15.49
C VAL A 326 11.90 22.99 -14.43
N LEU A 327 12.43 21.77 -14.23
CA LEU A 327 13.66 21.52 -13.48
C LEU A 327 14.78 22.42 -14.01
N GLN A 328 15.20 23.44 -13.24
CA GLN A 328 16.45 24.12 -13.53
C GLN A 328 17.59 23.15 -13.23
N SER A 329 18.32 22.78 -14.30
CA SER A 329 19.43 21.83 -14.33
C SER A 329 20.64 22.28 -13.55
#